data_AF-A0A2A5DG67-F1
#
_entry.id   AF-A0A2A5DG67-F1
#
_cell.length_a   1.000
_cell.length_b   1.000
_cell.length_c   1.000
_cell.angle_alpha   90.00
_cell.angle_beta   90.00
_cell.angle_gamma   90.00
#
_symmetry.space_group_name_H-M   'P 1'
#
loop_
_entity.id
_entity.type
_entity.pdbx_description
1 polymer ?
#
loop_
_entity_poly.entity_id
_entity_poly.type
_entity_poly.pdbx_seq_one_letter_code
_entity_poly.pdbx_strand_id
1 'polypeptide(L)'
;MISLLVLAAFPLFQTPAKPERLKPLVPAPENYTPKQEGTSRPKPSATTLRPGSTPNGPATHPDLAGGDLANLNAEGPRDLRDGRPLPFASDRPLLRIDGVEIHSQELNELVQYYRSFRSGSDDMMLQSAVKALLPLKVMQARFAVDLPDMYRNIEEAHEAAVAGEDFASVVARFSQDSEAPTDDGRYTFGRELAVQPFDRICHTTAANAYSAPFLTVYGYHFLQVLSYERGQKPSDDKSTMRHVLAMYPEMVKMEKAGKDLRVWIKQQVKAAKIEVLEVGMHNLVPSANRGQMVGQ
;
A
#
# COMPACT_ATOMS: atom_id res chain seq x y z
N MET A 1 67.30 4.36 42.47
CA MET A 1 66.35 3.68 41.56
C MET A 1 65.42 4.75 41.01
N ILE A 2 65.59 5.08 39.72
CA ILE A 2 64.85 6.12 38.99
C ILE A 2 63.65 5.43 38.35
N SER A 3 62.43 5.88 38.65
CA SER A 3 61.20 5.30 38.09
C SER A 3 60.60 6.23 37.04
N LEU A 4 60.28 5.62 35.90
CA LEU A 4 60.01 6.21 34.59
C LEU A 4 58.53 6.60 34.46
N LEU A 5 58.25 7.84 34.07
CA LEU A 5 56.91 8.35 33.79
C LEU A 5 56.50 7.94 32.37
N VAL A 6 55.43 7.15 32.21
CA VAL A 6 54.86 6.79 30.90
C VAL A 6 53.61 7.65 30.64
N LEU A 7 53.69 8.48 29.60
CA LEU A 7 52.58 9.24 29.03
C LEU A 7 51.64 8.29 28.27
N ALA A 8 50.35 8.24 28.64
CA ALA A 8 49.31 7.55 27.87
C ALA A 8 48.67 8.54 26.86
N ALA A 9 48.77 8.21 25.57
CA ALA A 9 48.11 8.92 24.49
C ALA A 9 46.64 8.48 24.36
N PHE A 10 45.71 9.43 24.35
CA PHE A 10 44.30 9.21 24.03
C PHE A 10 44.11 9.01 22.52
N PRO A 11 43.26 8.06 22.06
CA PRO A 11 42.94 7.93 20.64
C PRO A 11 41.94 9.00 20.21
N LEU A 12 42.16 9.56 19.01
CA LEU A 12 41.23 10.44 18.32
C LEU A 12 39.90 9.71 18.05
N PHE A 13 38.79 10.33 18.43
CA PHE A 13 37.45 9.93 18.00
C PHE A 13 37.31 10.13 16.48
N GLN A 14 37.17 9.03 15.75
CA GLN A 14 36.69 9.06 14.37
C GLN A 14 35.18 9.37 14.40
N THR A 15 34.77 10.40 13.65
CA THR A 15 33.37 10.70 13.41
C THR A 15 32.68 9.52 12.72
N PRO A 16 31.49 9.06 13.15
CA PRO A 16 30.82 7.96 12.50
C PRO A 16 30.45 8.33 11.06
N ALA A 17 30.72 7.40 10.14
CA ALA A 17 30.33 7.51 8.74
C ALA A 17 28.81 7.70 8.61
N LYS A 18 28.40 8.58 7.69
CA LYS A 18 27.01 8.85 7.35
C LYS A 18 26.34 7.54 6.89
N PRO A 19 25.18 7.13 7.43
CA PRO A 19 24.55 5.88 7.03
C PRO A 19 24.19 5.91 5.55
N GLU A 20 24.58 4.85 4.85
CA GLU A 20 24.26 4.61 3.45
C GLU A 20 22.74 4.48 3.28
N ARG A 21 22.16 5.26 2.36
CA ARG A 21 20.71 5.34 2.16
C ARG A 21 20.20 4.00 1.61
N LEU A 22 19.42 3.28 2.41
CA LEU A 22 18.78 2.04 2.00
C LEU A 22 17.89 2.29 0.76
N LYS A 23 17.85 1.32 -0.17
CA LYS A 23 17.00 1.38 -1.36
C LYS A 23 15.53 1.30 -0.93
N PRO A 24 14.62 2.06 -1.55
CA PRO A 24 13.25 2.08 -1.08
C PRO A 24 12.58 0.69 -1.19
N LEU A 25 11.93 0.22 -0.12
CA LEU A 25 10.90 -0.82 0.09
C LEU A 25 9.75 -0.76 -0.93
N VAL A 26 9.59 0.35 -1.66
CA VAL A 26 8.86 0.41 -2.94
C VAL A 26 9.80 0.90 -4.05
N PRO A 27 10.11 0.12 -5.10
CA PRO A 27 11.06 0.58 -6.10
C PRO A 27 10.52 1.85 -6.76
N ALA A 28 11.22 2.98 -6.59
CA ALA A 28 10.96 4.15 -7.40
C ALA A 28 11.18 3.75 -8.87
N PRO A 29 10.30 4.13 -9.81
CA PRO A 29 10.56 3.92 -11.22
C PRO A 29 11.87 4.63 -11.59
N GLU A 30 12.71 4.00 -12.42
CA GLU A 30 14.09 4.43 -12.73
C GLU A 30 14.23 5.89 -13.29
N ASN A 31 13.13 6.61 -13.47
CA ASN A 31 13.07 7.95 -14.07
C ASN A 31 12.29 9.00 -13.24
N TYR A 32 12.27 8.91 -11.91
CA TYR A 32 11.71 9.98 -11.07
C TYR A 32 12.70 11.14 -10.89
N THR A 33 12.39 12.29 -11.48
CA THR A 33 13.11 13.57 -11.26
C THR A 33 12.17 14.54 -10.52
N PRO A 34 12.49 14.99 -9.29
CA PRO A 34 11.66 15.97 -8.58
C PRO A 34 11.69 17.33 -9.30
N LYS A 35 10.52 17.91 -9.58
CA LYS A 35 10.43 19.34 -9.93
C LYS A 35 10.52 20.15 -8.64
N GLN A 36 11.46 21.10 -8.58
CA GLN A 36 11.50 22.11 -7.53
C GLN A 36 10.52 23.22 -7.86
N GLU A 37 9.56 23.48 -6.98
CA GLU A 37 8.64 24.61 -7.12
C GLU A 37 8.99 25.69 -6.10
N GLY A 38 9.28 26.89 -6.64
CA GLY A 38 9.79 28.04 -5.91
C GLY A 38 8.72 28.82 -5.16
N THR A 39 9.15 29.48 -4.10
CA THR A 39 8.34 30.28 -3.19
C THR A 39 7.93 31.63 -3.78
N SER A 40 6.66 32.04 -3.62
CA SER A 40 6.24 33.42 -3.25
C SER A 40 4.71 33.56 -3.24
N ARG A 41 4.19 34.25 -2.21
CA ARG A 41 2.77 34.58 -1.95
C ARG A 41 2.44 35.99 -2.51
N PRO A 42 1.16 36.40 -2.68
CA PRO A 42 0.48 37.18 -1.61
C PRO A 42 -1.07 36.98 -1.48
N LYS A 43 -1.64 37.49 -0.37
CA LYS A 43 -3.06 37.49 0.09
C LYS A 43 -3.94 38.57 -0.60
N PRO A 44 -5.29 38.42 -0.62
CA PRO A 44 -6.21 39.41 0.03
C PRO A 44 -7.44 38.74 0.72
N SER A 45 -7.93 39.17 1.89
CA SER A 45 -8.83 40.29 2.31
C SER A 45 -10.34 40.04 2.13
N ALA A 46 -11.09 40.29 3.21
CA ALA A 46 -12.49 39.90 3.48
C ALA A 46 -13.55 40.93 3.03
N THR A 47 -14.79 40.49 2.79
CA THR A 47 -16.01 41.33 2.79
C THR A 47 -17.27 40.53 3.16
N THR A 48 -18.16 41.20 3.88
CA THR A 48 -19.37 40.74 4.61
C THR A 48 -20.64 40.84 3.74
N LEU A 49 -21.67 40.00 3.97
CA LEU A 49 -23.10 40.38 4.17
C LEU A 49 -24.04 39.17 4.37
N ARG A 50 -25.23 39.45 4.92
CA ARG A 50 -26.11 38.62 5.80
C ARG A 50 -27.54 38.46 5.15
N PRO A 51 -28.64 38.04 5.82
CA PRO A 51 -29.27 36.70 5.79
C PRO A 51 -30.78 36.63 5.37
N GLY A 52 -31.35 35.40 5.28
CA GLY A 52 -32.80 35.05 5.30
C GLY A 52 -33.21 34.15 4.12
N SER A 53 -34.06 33.11 4.17
CA SER A 53 -35.00 32.51 5.15
C SER A 53 -35.45 31.11 4.63
N THR A 54 -35.83 30.20 5.54
CA THR A 54 -36.24 28.78 5.37
C THR A 54 -37.77 28.62 5.12
N PRO A 55 -38.44 27.41 5.17
CA PRO A 55 -38.04 25.98 5.11
C PRO A 55 -38.93 25.06 4.20
N ASN A 56 -38.49 23.82 3.87
CA ASN A 56 -39.20 22.54 4.17
C ASN A 56 -38.61 21.26 3.48
N GLY A 57 -37.80 20.48 4.26
CA GLY A 57 -37.73 18.99 4.38
C GLY A 57 -37.16 18.05 3.28
N PRO A 58 -36.59 16.86 3.62
CA PRO A 58 -35.60 16.56 4.68
C PRO A 58 -34.28 15.87 4.18
N ALA A 59 -33.18 16.20 4.88
CA ALA A 59 -31.88 15.51 5.11
C ALA A 59 -31.04 14.96 3.92
N THR A 60 -30.03 15.63 3.34
CA THR A 60 -28.71 16.18 3.78
C THR A 60 -27.60 15.17 4.10
N HIS A 61 -26.64 15.00 3.18
CA HIS A 61 -25.21 14.87 3.49
C HIS A 61 -24.56 16.26 3.35
N PRO A 62 -23.63 16.69 4.22
CA PRO A 62 -23.07 18.03 4.15
C PRO A 62 -22.01 18.15 3.06
N ASP A 63 -22.22 19.12 2.17
CA ASP A 63 -21.23 19.69 1.27
C ASP A 63 -20.02 20.20 2.07
N LEU A 64 -18.84 19.64 1.81
CA LEU A 64 -17.56 20.24 2.16
C LEU A 64 -17.09 21.10 0.98
N ALA A 65 -17.51 22.36 0.99
CA ALA A 65 -16.91 23.40 0.15
C ALA A 65 -15.84 24.15 0.95
N GLY A 66 -14.58 24.10 0.51
CA GLY A 66 -13.53 24.93 1.10
C GLY A 66 -12.08 24.51 0.85
N GLY A 67 -11.71 24.22 -0.39
CA GLY A 67 -10.30 24.14 -0.80
C GLY A 67 -10.20 24.31 -2.31
N ASP A 68 -9.40 25.26 -2.78
CA ASP A 68 -9.14 25.49 -4.21
C ASP A 68 -8.62 24.20 -4.88
N LEU A 69 -9.53 23.47 -5.52
CA LEU A 69 -9.27 22.25 -6.31
C LEU A 69 -9.76 22.42 -7.76
N ALA A 70 -9.66 23.64 -8.29
CA ALA A 70 -9.98 23.88 -9.69
C ALA A 70 -8.96 23.12 -10.56
N ASN A 71 -9.40 21.95 -11.05
CA ASN A 71 -8.77 21.09 -12.05
C ASN A 71 -7.84 19.95 -11.55
N LEU A 72 -8.33 19.08 -10.64
CA LEU A 72 -7.77 17.74 -10.47
C LEU A 72 -8.36 16.81 -11.56
N ASN A 73 -7.55 16.51 -12.58
CA ASN A 73 -7.78 15.60 -13.72
C ASN A 73 -9.15 14.87 -13.78
N ALA A 74 -9.92 15.20 -14.81
CA ALA A 74 -11.28 14.71 -15.14
C ALA A 74 -11.39 13.21 -15.49
N GLU A 75 -10.43 12.38 -15.09
CA GLU A 75 -10.42 10.97 -15.44
C GLU A 75 -10.51 10.09 -14.19
N GLY A 76 -11.54 9.25 -14.17
CA GLY A 76 -11.67 8.17 -13.19
C GLY A 76 -10.87 6.93 -13.60
N PRO A 77 -10.79 5.93 -12.70
CA PRO A 77 -10.21 4.64 -13.04
C PRO A 77 -10.95 4.03 -14.25
N ARG A 78 -10.23 3.28 -15.10
CA ARG A 78 -10.86 2.53 -16.19
C ARG A 78 -11.85 1.52 -15.62
N ASP A 79 -12.96 1.30 -16.33
CA ASP A 79 -13.85 0.20 -16.01
C ASP A 79 -13.09 -1.13 -16.15
N LEU A 80 -13.17 -1.96 -15.12
CA LEU A 80 -12.52 -3.26 -15.05
C LEU A 80 -13.36 -4.37 -15.71
N ARG A 81 -14.60 -4.06 -16.11
CA ARG A 81 -15.53 -5.04 -16.69
C ARG A 81 -15.21 -5.26 -18.15
N ASP A 82 -14.72 -6.46 -18.46
CA ASP A 82 -14.53 -6.93 -19.83
C ASP A 82 -15.68 -7.82 -20.33
N GLY A 83 -16.75 -7.96 -19.52
CA GLY A 83 -17.93 -8.77 -19.82
C GLY A 83 -17.71 -10.28 -19.75
N ARG A 84 -16.49 -10.76 -19.47
CA ARG A 84 -16.22 -12.19 -19.33
C ARG A 84 -16.67 -12.71 -17.96
N PRO A 85 -17.20 -13.94 -17.87
CA PRO A 85 -17.45 -14.58 -16.59
C PRO A 85 -16.18 -14.61 -15.71
N LEU A 86 -16.38 -14.49 -14.40
CA LEU A 86 -15.31 -14.70 -13.43
C LEU A 86 -14.97 -16.19 -13.34
N PRO A 87 -13.72 -16.57 -13.04
CA PRO A 87 -13.32 -17.97 -12.92
C PRO A 87 -14.14 -18.79 -11.91
N PHE A 88 -14.58 -18.15 -10.82
CA PHE A 88 -15.36 -18.81 -9.77
C PHE A 88 -16.72 -18.14 -9.58
N ALA A 89 -17.79 -18.93 -9.57
CA ALA A 89 -19.16 -18.44 -9.44
C ALA A 89 -19.62 -18.21 -7.98
N SER A 90 -18.99 -18.88 -7.01
CA SER A 90 -19.35 -18.82 -5.59
C SER A 90 -18.11 -18.76 -4.72
N ASP A 91 -18.19 -18.02 -3.61
CA ASP A 91 -17.06 -17.90 -2.70
C ASP A 91 -16.84 -19.16 -1.85
N ARG A 92 -15.58 -19.60 -1.76
CA ARG A 92 -15.11 -20.76 -0.98
C ARG A 92 -13.59 -20.74 -0.87
N PRO A 93 -13.01 -21.40 0.15
CA PRO A 93 -11.56 -21.49 0.29
C PRO A 93 -10.98 -22.47 -0.74
N LEU A 94 -9.87 -22.07 -1.38
CA LEU A 94 -9.21 -22.82 -2.46
C LEU A 94 -7.81 -23.31 -2.09
N LEU A 95 -7.10 -22.51 -1.28
CA LEU A 95 -5.79 -22.80 -0.73
C LEU A 95 -5.79 -22.38 0.74
N ARG A 96 -4.90 -22.96 1.54
CA ARG A 96 -4.61 -22.49 2.89
C ARG A 96 -3.10 -22.40 3.09
N ILE A 97 -2.63 -21.22 3.51
CA ILE A 97 -1.22 -20.88 3.67
C ILE A 97 -0.97 -20.65 5.16
N ASP A 98 -0.20 -21.53 5.80
CA ASP A 98 0.05 -21.48 7.24
C ASP A 98 -1.24 -21.32 8.08
N GLY A 99 -2.31 -22.01 7.68
CA GLY A 99 -3.60 -21.93 8.35
C GLY A 99 -4.54 -20.82 7.84
N VAL A 100 -4.06 -19.87 7.05
CA VAL A 100 -4.87 -18.75 6.53
C VAL A 100 -5.37 -19.05 5.12
N GLU A 101 -6.67 -18.92 4.91
CA GLU A 101 -7.32 -19.30 3.64
C GLU A 101 -7.16 -18.23 2.55
N ILE A 102 -6.97 -18.69 1.31
CA ILE A 102 -7.18 -17.91 0.09
C ILE A 102 -8.54 -18.29 -0.46
N HIS A 103 -9.43 -17.31 -0.51
CA HIS A 103 -10.78 -17.47 -1.02
C HIS A 103 -10.85 -17.22 -2.52
N SER A 104 -11.80 -17.89 -3.18
CA SER A 104 -12.05 -17.72 -4.61
C SER A 104 -12.47 -16.30 -4.98
N GLN A 105 -13.12 -15.56 -4.08
CA GLN A 105 -13.42 -14.14 -4.27
C GLN A 105 -12.16 -13.29 -4.38
N GLU A 106 -11.14 -13.53 -3.54
CA GLU A 106 -9.87 -12.80 -3.60
C GLU A 106 -9.16 -13.04 -4.94
N LEU A 107 -9.22 -14.27 -5.46
CA LEU A 107 -8.69 -14.59 -6.78
C LEU A 107 -9.48 -13.90 -7.90
N ASN A 108 -10.81 -13.90 -7.82
CA ASN A 108 -11.66 -13.21 -8.79
C ASN A 108 -11.37 -11.71 -8.86
N GLU A 109 -11.18 -11.05 -7.71
CA GLU A 109 -10.85 -9.62 -7.65
C GLU A 109 -9.53 -9.30 -8.35
N LEU A 110 -8.49 -10.10 -8.11
CA LEU A 110 -7.20 -9.92 -8.77
C LEU A 110 -7.24 -10.30 -10.25
N VAL A 111 -7.98 -11.35 -10.62
CA VAL A 111 -8.18 -11.72 -12.04
C VAL A 111 -8.89 -10.60 -12.79
N GLN A 112 -9.97 -10.05 -12.24
CA GLN A 112 -10.67 -8.92 -12.85
C GLN A 112 -9.74 -7.70 -13.00
N TYR A 113 -8.96 -7.40 -11.95
CA TYR A 113 -7.97 -6.33 -12.01
C TYR A 113 -6.94 -6.57 -13.13
N TYR A 114 -6.31 -7.75 -13.18
CA TYR A 114 -5.29 -8.06 -14.18
C TYR A 114 -5.84 -8.08 -15.61
N ARG A 115 -7.05 -8.62 -15.82
CA ARG A 115 -7.72 -8.63 -17.13
C ARG A 115 -7.96 -7.22 -17.69
N SER A 116 -8.08 -6.21 -16.81
CA SER A 116 -8.34 -4.82 -17.25
C SER A 116 -7.17 -4.19 -18.02
N PHE A 117 -5.97 -4.77 -17.93
CA PHE A 117 -4.78 -4.20 -18.58
C PHE A 117 -3.75 -5.20 -19.11
N ARG A 118 -3.90 -6.49 -18.80
CA ARG A 118 -3.08 -7.58 -19.35
C ARG A 118 -3.86 -8.37 -20.40
N SER A 119 -3.15 -8.85 -21.41
CA SER A 119 -3.62 -9.95 -22.25
C SER A 119 -3.26 -11.30 -21.63
N GLY A 120 -4.01 -12.35 -21.98
CA GLY A 120 -3.71 -13.72 -21.55
C GLY A 120 -4.94 -14.52 -21.11
N SER A 121 -4.71 -15.78 -20.76
CA SER A 121 -5.73 -16.67 -20.23
C SER A 121 -6.01 -16.43 -18.75
N ASP A 122 -7.14 -16.92 -18.28
CA ASP A 122 -7.51 -16.85 -16.86
C ASP A 122 -6.53 -17.62 -15.98
N ASP A 123 -6.01 -18.75 -16.44
CA ASP A 123 -5.00 -19.53 -15.73
C ASP A 123 -3.74 -18.69 -15.42
N MET A 124 -3.31 -17.85 -16.36
CA MET A 124 -2.17 -16.94 -16.15
C MET A 124 -2.49 -15.87 -15.10
N MET A 125 -3.72 -15.35 -15.11
CA MET A 125 -4.18 -14.35 -14.14
C MET A 125 -4.35 -14.95 -12.75
N LEU A 126 -4.87 -16.19 -12.67
CA LEU A 126 -5.00 -16.96 -11.45
C LEU A 126 -3.64 -17.30 -10.85
N GLN A 127 -2.68 -17.74 -11.66
CA GLN A 127 -1.29 -17.96 -11.20
C GLN A 127 -0.68 -16.65 -10.63
N SER A 128 -0.92 -15.53 -11.31
CA SER A 128 -0.46 -14.21 -10.83
C SER A 128 -1.13 -13.82 -9.51
N ALA A 129 -2.43 -14.08 -9.37
CA ALA A 129 -3.19 -13.79 -8.17
C ALA A 129 -2.71 -14.64 -6.98
N VAL A 130 -2.55 -15.95 -7.16
CA VAL A 130 -2.00 -16.84 -6.13
C VAL A 130 -0.59 -16.41 -5.73
N LYS A 131 0.26 -16.07 -6.70
CA LYS A 131 1.62 -15.55 -6.44
C LYS A 131 1.61 -14.27 -5.61
N ALA A 132 0.65 -13.38 -5.85
CA ALA A 132 0.53 -12.12 -5.12
C ALA A 132 -0.03 -12.30 -3.70
N LEU A 133 -1.02 -13.18 -3.52
CA LEU A 133 -1.65 -13.44 -2.21
C LEU A 133 -0.79 -14.30 -1.29
N LEU A 134 0.03 -15.22 -1.83
CA LEU A 134 0.88 -16.11 -1.03
C LEU A 134 1.69 -15.38 0.06
N PRO A 135 2.54 -14.38 -0.25
CA PRO A 135 3.28 -13.66 0.78
C PRO A 135 2.38 -12.90 1.76
N LEU A 136 1.24 -12.38 1.30
CA LEU A 136 0.28 -11.70 2.16
C LEU A 136 -0.27 -12.66 3.22
N LYS A 137 -0.68 -13.86 2.82
CA LYS A 137 -1.21 -14.87 3.75
C LYS A 137 -0.15 -15.36 4.74
N VAL A 138 1.11 -15.51 4.33
CA VAL A 138 2.22 -15.83 5.24
C VAL A 138 2.39 -14.73 6.31
N MET A 139 2.32 -13.45 5.91
CA MET A 139 2.41 -12.36 6.89
C MET A 139 1.19 -12.29 7.81
N GLN A 140 -0.02 -12.53 7.28
CA GLN A 140 -1.25 -12.65 8.08
C GLN A 140 -1.13 -13.73 9.15
N ALA A 141 -0.67 -14.92 8.77
CA ALA A 141 -0.48 -16.04 9.70
C ALA A 141 0.54 -15.68 10.78
N ARG A 142 1.68 -15.11 10.38
CA ARG A 142 2.79 -14.78 11.28
C ARG A 142 2.41 -13.72 12.32
N PHE A 143 1.67 -12.70 11.91
CA PHE A 143 1.34 -11.55 12.75
C PHE A 143 -0.10 -11.58 13.27
N ALA A 144 -0.77 -12.74 13.23
CA ALA A 144 -2.18 -12.87 13.59
C ALA A 144 -2.53 -12.28 14.98
N VAL A 145 -1.62 -12.35 15.94
CA VAL A 145 -1.77 -11.79 17.29
C VAL A 145 -1.73 -10.26 17.29
N ASP A 146 -0.95 -9.65 16.40
CA ASP A 146 -0.78 -8.19 16.31
C ASP A 146 -1.89 -7.51 15.48
N LEU A 147 -2.52 -8.25 14.55
CA LEU A 147 -3.48 -7.69 13.58
C LEU A 147 -4.63 -6.89 14.22
N PRO A 148 -5.29 -7.32 15.31
CA PRO A 148 -6.39 -6.54 15.89
C PRO A 148 -5.95 -5.17 16.40
N ASP A 149 -4.76 -5.07 16.97
CA ASP A 149 -4.22 -3.82 17.52
C ASP A 149 -3.77 -2.89 16.40
N MET A 150 -3.14 -3.45 15.38
CA MET A 150 -2.78 -2.71 14.17
C MET A 150 -4.02 -2.18 13.43
N TYR A 151 -5.11 -2.95 13.39
CA TYR A 151 -6.36 -2.53 12.77
C TYR A 151 -6.95 -1.30 13.47
N ARG A 152 -7.02 -1.31 14.81
CA ARG A 152 -7.51 -0.15 15.57
C ARG A 152 -6.68 1.12 15.30
N ASN A 153 -5.36 0.97 15.21
CA ASN A 153 -4.47 2.10 14.93
C ASN A 153 -4.68 2.68 13.51
N ILE A 154 -4.82 1.83 12.49
CA ILE A 154 -5.06 2.30 11.12
C ILE A 154 -6.48 2.86 10.95
N GLU A 155 -7.46 2.32 11.68
CA GLU A 155 -8.85 2.78 11.68
C GLU A 155 -8.96 4.18 12.28
N GLU A 156 -8.30 4.45 13.41
CA GLU A 156 -8.23 5.80 14.00
C GLU A 156 -7.61 6.82 13.02
N ALA A 157 -6.52 6.43 12.34
CA ALA A 157 -5.88 7.27 11.34
C ALA A 157 -6.82 7.55 10.14
N HIS A 158 -7.56 6.53 9.69
CA HIS A 158 -8.53 6.65 8.61
C HIS A 158 -9.69 7.56 9.00
N GLU A 159 -10.27 7.40 10.19
CA GLU A 159 -11.35 8.24 10.69
C GLU A 159 -10.93 9.72 10.79
N ALA A 160 -9.73 9.99 11.30
CA ALA A 160 -9.18 11.35 11.35
C ALA A 160 -9.07 11.98 9.95
N ALA A 161 -8.53 11.23 8.98
CA ALA A 161 -8.36 11.70 7.61
C ALA A 161 -9.71 11.93 6.88
N VAL A 162 -10.71 11.09 7.13
CA VAL A 162 -12.06 11.23 6.57
C VAL A 162 -12.82 12.38 7.23
N ALA A 163 -12.59 12.64 8.52
CA ALA A 163 -13.15 13.79 9.24
C ALA A 163 -12.56 15.14 8.81
N GLY A 164 -11.54 15.14 7.93
CA GLY A 164 -10.94 16.34 7.37
C GLY A 164 -9.70 16.84 8.11
N GLU A 165 -9.08 16.03 8.98
CA GLU A 165 -7.75 16.35 9.50
C GLU A 165 -6.74 16.49 8.36
N ASP A 166 -5.79 17.40 8.50
CA ASP A 166 -4.71 17.57 7.53
C ASP A 166 -3.92 16.26 7.38
N PHE A 167 -3.80 15.76 6.15
CA PHE A 167 -3.28 14.42 5.91
C PHE A 167 -1.80 14.29 6.26
N ALA A 168 -0.99 15.35 6.13
CA ALA A 168 0.40 15.34 6.57
C ALA A 168 0.50 15.17 8.09
N SER A 169 -0.43 15.80 8.83
CA SER A 169 -0.55 15.61 10.29
C SER A 169 -0.93 14.18 10.65
N VAL A 170 -1.86 13.57 9.91
CA VAL A 170 -2.23 12.15 10.08
C VAL A 170 -1.03 11.23 9.78
N VAL A 171 -0.32 11.45 8.68
CA VAL A 171 0.87 10.67 8.30
C VAL A 171 1.95 10.78 9.38
N ALA A 172 2.24 11.99 9.86
CA ALA A 172 3.24 12.22 10.89
C ALA A 172 2.92 11.50 12.22
N ARG A 173 1.64 11.30 12.54
CA ARG A 173 1.19 10.63 13.77
C ARG A 173 1.15 9.11 13.63
N PHE A 174 0.67 8.61 12.51
CA PHE A 174 0.25 7.21 12.38
C PHE A 174 1.09 6.39 11.39
N SER A 175 1.71 7.03 10.40
CA SER A 175 2.41 6.31 9.34
C SER A 175 3.81 5.89 9.79
N GLN A 176 4.17 4.67 9.40
CA GLN A 176 5.46 4.04 9.60
C GLN A 176 6.16 3.80 8.26
N ASP A 177 5.67 4.41 7.18
CA ASP A 177 6.37 4.45 5.90
C ASP A 177 7.49 5.49 5.96
N SER A 178 8.72 5.02 6.17
CA SER A 178 9.92 5.88 6.26
C SER A 178 10.40 6.38 4.89
N GLU A 179 9.80 5.90 3.81
CA GLU A 179 10.29 6.11 2.45
C GLU A 179 9.40 7.01 1.61
N ALA A 180 8.29 7.46 2.19
CA ALA A 180 7.40 8.43 1.59
C ALA A 180 8.22 9.62 1.06
N PRO A 181 8.11 9.96 -0.24
CA PRO A 181 8.88 11.06 -0.82
C PRO A 181 8.35 12.43 -0.35
N THR A 182 7.18 12.46 0.27
CA THR A 182 6.52 13.67 0.77
C THR A 182 5.98 13.44 2.18
N ASP A 183 5.85 14.53 2.94
CA ASP A 183 5.35 14.49 4.33
C ASP A 183 3.90 14.03 4.43
N ASP A 184 3.14 14.11 3.34
CA ASP A 184 1.75 13.61 3.24
C ASP A 184 1.65 12.19 2.68
N GLY A 185 2.76 11.44 2.56
CA GLY A 185 2.70 10.02 2.17
C GLY A 185 2.34 9.78 0.70
N ARG A 186 2.69 10.72 -0.19
CA ARG A 186 2.24 10.74 -1.59
C ARG A 186 3.15 9.95 -2.52
N TYR A 187 2.55 9.18 -3.40
CA TYR A 187 3.22 8.43 -4.45
C TYR A 187 2.50 8.58 -5.79
N THR A 188 3.22 8.31 -6.87
CA THR A 188 2.64 8.08 -8.19
C THR A 188 3.07 6.69 -8.67
N PHE A 189 2.10 5.80 -8.89
CA PHE A 189 2.35 4.43 -9.35
C PHE A 189 1.71 4.18 -10.70
N GLY A 190 2.47 3.58 -11.61
CA GLY A 190 1.90 2.79 -12.71
C GLY A 190 1.35 1.46 -12.19
N ARG A 191 0.65 0.71 -13.03
CA ARG A 191 0.16 -0.63 -12.66
C ARG A 191 1.32 -1.59 -12.39
N GLU A 192 1.12 -2.48 -11.44
CA GLU A 192 2.07 -3.50 -10.97
C GLU A 192 3.37 -2.99 -10.34
N LEU A 193 3.44 -1.71 -10.00
CA LEU A 193 4.58 -1.16 -9.28
C LEU A 193 4.43 -1.29 -7.76
N ALA A 194 3.20 -1.47 -7.27
CA ALA A 194 2.91 -1.70 -5.86
C ALA A 194 2.57 -3.17 -5.57
N VAL A 195 2.64 -3.56 -4.29
CA VAL A 195 2.20 -4.89 -3.83
C VAL A 195 0.68 -5.01 -3.84
N GLN A 196 0.13 -6.22 -3.93
CA GLN A 196 -1.32 -6.41 -3.80
C GLN A 196 -1.74 -6.44 -2.32
N PRO A 197 -2.95 -5.95 -1.99
CA PRO A 197 -3.94 -5.33 -2.87
C PRO A 197 -3.75 -3.82 -3.09
N PHE A 198 -2.66 -3.20 -2.60
CA PHE A 198 -2.40 -1.76 -2.76
C PHE A 198 -2.48 -1.32 -4.23
N ASP A 199 -1.80 -2.05 -5.12
CA ASP A 199 -1.77 -1.77 -6.56
C ASP A 199 -3.18 -1.80 -7.17
N ARG A 200 -4.00 -2.80 -6.83
CA ARG A 200 -5.40 -2.81 -7.27
C ARG A 200 -6.14 -1.59 -6.73
N ILE A 201 -6.09 -1.35 -5.42
CA ILE A 201 -6.90 -0.32 -4.75
C ILE A 201 -6.57 1.08 -5.26
N CYS A 202 -5.30 1.42 -5.50
CA CYS A 202 -4.93 2.73 -6.02
C CYS A 202 -5.36 2.95 -7.48
N HIS A 203 -5.59 1.88 -8.24
CA HIS A 203 -6.04 1.93 -9.63
C HIS A 203 -7.55 1.71 -9.82
N THR A 204 -8.30 1.52 -8.74
CA THR A 204 -9.75 1.27 -8.78
C THR A 204 -10.58 2.20 -7.89
N THR A 205 -9.96 2.90 -6.95
CA THR A 205 -10.65 3.85 -6.06
C THR A 205 -10.97 5.15 -6.82
N ALA A 206 -12.14 5.75 -6.62
CA ALA A 206 -12.45 7.01 -7.31
C ALA A 206 -11.49 8.13 -6.91
N ALA A 207 -11.23 9.08 -7.82
CA ALA A 207 -10.46 10.28 -7.49
C ALA A 207 -11.12 11.03 -6.33
N ASN A 208 -10.28 11.54 -5.42
CA ASN A 208 -10.63 12.16 -4.14
C ASN A 208 -11.29 11.25 -3.10
N ALA A 209 -11.52 9.96 -3.39
CA ALA A 209 -12.08 9.02 -2.44
C ALA A 209 -11.00 8.31 -1.59
N TYR A 210 -11.37 7.99 -0.35
CA TYR A 210 -10.59 7.17 0.56
C TYR A 210 -10.94 5.69 0.36
N SER A 211 -9.94 4.80 0.45
CA SER A 211 -10.17 3.36 0.58
C SER A 211 -10.47 3.00 2.04
N ALA A 212 -11.20 1.92 2.27
CA ALA A 212 -11.20 1.26 3.57
C ALA A 212 -9.78 0.79 3.94
N PRO A 213 -9.46 0.57 5.23
CA PRO A 213 -8.22 -0.07 5.63
C PRO A 213 -8.05 -1.47 5.03
N PHE A 214 -6.86 -1.78 4.52
CA PHE A 214 -6.52 -3.05 3.88
C PHE A 214 -5.10 -3.50 4.25
N LEU A 215 -4.87 -4.80 4.21
CA LEU A 215 -3.59 -5.39 4.61
C LEU A 215 -2.72 -5.73 3.39
N THR A 216 -1.42 -5.44 3.48
CA THR A 216 -0.40 -5.90 2.53
C THR A 216 0.64 -6.78 3.24
N VAL A 217 1.68 -7.17 2.50
CA VAL A 217 2.85 -7.84 3.07
C VAL A 217 3.63 -6.98 4.07
N TYR A 218 3.39 -5.66 4.15
CA TYR A 218 4.09 -4.76 5.07
C TYR A 218 3.29 -4.39 6.32
N GLY A 219 1.96 -4.44 6.25
CA GLY A 219 1.06 -4.09 7.35
C GLY A 219 -0.27 -3.57 6.83
N TYR A 220 -0.97 -2.81 7.67
CA TYR A 220 -2.22 -2.16 7.30
C TYR A 220 -1.98 -0.84 6.60
N HIS A 221 -2.79 -0.55 5.60
CA HIS A 221 -2.80 0.71 4.88
C HIS A 221 -4.22 1.22 4.72
N PHE A 222 -4.36 2.53 4.54
CA PHE A 222 -5.46 3.10 3.75
C PHE A 222 -4.86 4.15 2.82
N LEU A 223 -5.56 4.46 1.72
CA LEU A 223 -5.11 5.48 0.78
C LEU A 223 -6.24 6.42 0.40
N GLN A 224 -5.87 7.59 -0.12
CA GLN A 224 -6.75 8.47 -0.89
C GLN A 224 -6.15 8.68 -2.27
N VAL A 225 -6.94 8.45 -3.31
CA VAL A 225 -6.50 8.76 -4.68
C VAL A 225 -6.69 10.24 -4.94
N LEU A 226 -5.65 10.92 -5.41
CA LEU A 226 -5.67 12.36 -5.71
C LEU A 226 -5.98 12.60 -7.19
N SER A 227 -5.40 11.80 -8.08
CA SER A 227 -5.60 11.96 -9.52
C SER A 227 -5.26 10.71 -10.30
N TYR A 228 -5.79 10.62 -11.51
CA TYR A 228 -5.39 9.64 -12.52
C TYR A 228 -4.69 10.34 -13.70
N GLU A 229 -3.75 9.62 -14.30
CA GLU A 229 -3.13 9.96 -15.57
C GLU A 229 -3.30 8.76 -16.51
N ARG A 230 -4.12 8.92 -17.56
CA ARG A 230 -4.35 7.85 -18.53
C ARG A 230 -3.21 7.75 -19.52
N GLY A 231 -2.70 6.53 -19.65
CA GLY A 231 -1.71 6.19 -20.66
C GLY A 231 -2.33 5.83 -22.00
N GLN A 232 -1.47 5.61 -23.01
CA GLN A 232 -1.91 5.21 -24.35
C GLN A 232 -2.68 3.87 -24.33
N LYS A 233 -2.26 2.94 -23.46
CA LYS A 233 -2.93 1.67 -23.18
C LYS A 233 -3.21 1.54 -21.68
N PRO A 234 -4.16 0.69 -21.25
CA PRO A 234 -4.51 0.55 -19.83
C PRO A 234 -3.34 0.22 -18.90
N SER A 235 -2.33 -0.52 -19.37
CA SER A 235 -1.14 -0.84 -18.58
C SER A 235 -0.26 0.38 -18.25
N ASP A 236 -0.42 1.47 -19.01
CA ASP A 236 0.38 2.69 -18.86
C ASP A 236 -0.33 3.74 -17.98
N ASP A 237 -1.52 3.43 -17.48
CA ASP A 237 -2.23 4.29 -16.55
C ASP A 237 -1.42 4.46 -15.26
N LYS A 238 -1.43 5.67 -14.72
CA LYS A 238 -0.85 5.99 -13.43
C LYS A 238 -1.93 6.56 -12.51
N SER A 239 -1.76 6.28 -11.22
CA SER A 239 -2.53 6.92 -10.15
C SER A 239 -1.56 7.66 -9.24
N THR A 240 -1.96 8.84 -8.83
CA THR A 240 -1.31 9.58 -7.75
C THR A 240 -2.20 9.48 -6.53
N MET A 241 -1.64 9.02 -5.43
CA MET A 241 -2.34 8.76 -4.17
C MET A 241 -1.49 9.19 -2.99
N ARG A 242 -2.12 9.37 -1.84
CA ARG A 242 -1.46 9.50 -0.55
C ARG A 242 -1.95 8.39 0.38
N HIS A 243 -1.11 7.94 1.31
CA HIS A 243 -1.45 6.79 2.14
C HIS A 243 -0.82 6.85 3.53
N VAL A 244 -1.33 6.03 4.43
CA VAL A 244 -0.77 5.76 5.75
C VAL A 244 -0.44 4.27 5.82
N LEU A 245 0.69 3.92 6.44
CA LEU A 245 1.09 2.55 6.71
C LEU A 245 1.24 2.32 8.23
N ALA A 246 0.47 1.40 8.79
CA ALA A 246 0.74 0.77 10.08
C ALA A 246 1.45 -0.57 9.84
N MET A 247 2.78 -0.56 9.92
CA MET A 247 3.67 -1.68 9.59
C MET A 247 3.69 -2.74 10.69
N TYR A 248 3.96 -3.99 10.31
CA TYR A 248 4.13 -5.08 11.28
C TYR A 248 5.25 -4.76 12.30
N PRO A 249 5.05 -5.01 13.61
CA PRO A 249 6.00 -4.62 14.65
C PRO A 249 7.41 -5.18 14.47
N GLU A 250 7.53 -6.42 13.98
CA GLU A 250 8.83 -7.03 13.68
C GLU A 250 9.52 -6.34 12.50
N MET A 251 8.76 -5.94 11.47
CA MET A 251 9.30 -5.22 10.31
C MET A 251 9.80 -3.82 10.68
N VAL A 252 9.09 -3.10 11.56
CA VAL A 252 9.57 -1.81 12.11
C VAL A 252 10.95 -1.97 12.77
N LYS A 253 11.15 -3.04 13.54
CA LYS A 253 12.46 -3.33 14.17
C LYS A 253 13.52 -3.67 13.14
N MET A 254 13.16 -4.42 12.11
CA MET A 254 14.07 -4.85 11.05
C MET A 254 14.52 -3.68 10.16
N GLU A 255 13.59 -2.80 9.77
CA GLU A 255 13.87 -1.59 9.00
C GLU A 255 14.82 -0.67 9.76
N LYS A 256 14.55 -0.41 11.07
CA LYS A 256 15.46 0.34 11.95
C LYS A 256 16.85 -0.29 12.08
N ALA A 257 16.94 -1.61 11.95
CA ALA A 257 18.20 -2.35 11.94
C ALA A 257 18.85 -2.45 10.55
N GLY A 258 18.30 -1.77 9.53
CA GLY A 258 18.80 -1.74 8.17
C GLY A 258 18.67 -3.06 7.41
N LYS A 259 17.74 -3.93 7.81
CA LYS A 259 17.50 -5.22 7.15
C LYS A 259 16.59 -5.07 5.93
N ASP A 260 16.87 -5.84 4.89
CA ASP A 260 16.01 -5.91 3.70
C ASP A 260 14.76 -6.74 3.99
N LEU A 261 13.62 -6.05 4.15
CA LEU A 261 12.32 -6.68 4.41
C LEU A 261 11.88 -7.60 3.27
N ARG A 262 12.24 -7.32 2.01
CA ARG A 262 11.83 -8.15 0.87
C ARG A 262 12.55 -9.49 0.87
N VAL A 263 13.85 -9.48 1.20
CA VAL A 263 14.62 -10.72 1.38
C VAL A 263 14.02 -11.53 2.52
N TRP A 264 13.67 -10.88 3.62
CA TRP A 264 13.07 -11.55 4.77
C TRP A 264 11.69 -12.15 4.45
N ILE A 265 10.78 -11.40 3.80
CA ILE A 265 9.47 -11.90 3.35
C ILE A 265 9.65 -13.13 2.44
N LYS A 266 10.59 -13.08 1.48
CA LYS A 266 10.90 -14.23 0.62
C LYS A 266 11.36 -15.46 1.41
N GLN A 267 12.12 -15.27 2.49
CA GLN A 267 12.53 -16.37 3.36
C GLN A 267 11.34 -16.96 4.13
N GLN A 268 10.43 -16.12 4.64
CA GLN A 268 9.22 -16.59 5.31
C GLN A 268 8.33 -17.38 4.33
N VAL A 269 8.15 -16.88 3.10
CA VAL A 269 7.43 -17.60 2.04
C VAL A 269 8.10 -18.93 1.71
N LYS A 270 9.43 -19.03 1.76
CA LYS A 270 10.14 -20.30 1.54
C LYS A 270 9.86 -21.36 2.61
N ALA A 271 9.49 -20.95 3.82
CA ALA A 271 9.21 -21.83 4.95
C ALA A 271 7.71 -22.12 5.16
N ALA A 272 6.83 -21.49 4.38
CA ALA A 272 5.38 -21.63 4.49
C ALA A 272 4.92 -23.06 4.19
N LYS A 273 3.79 -23.45 4.78
CA LYS A 273 3.03 -24.66 4.44
C LYS A 273 1.84 -24.31 3.56
N ILE A 274 1.67 -25.03 2.46
CA ILE A 274 0.61 -24.79 1.48
C ILE A 274 -0.31 -26.01 1.43
N GLU A 275 -1.54 -25.87 1.90
CA GLU A 275 -2.59 -26.88 1.72
C GLU A 275 -3.41 -26.53 0.47
N VAL A 276 -3.55 -27.50 -0.43
CA VAL A 276 -4.41 -27.37 -1.61
C VAL A 276 -5.77 -27.97 -1.28
N LEU A 277 -6.79 -27.11 -1.20
CA LEU A 277 -8.14 -27.53 -0.83
C LEU A 277 -8.96 -28.01 -2.04
N GLU A 278 -8.57 -27.57 -3.25
CA GLU A 278 -9.16 -28.03 -4.50
C GLU A 278 -8.11 -28.49 -5.51
N VAL A 279 -8.33 -29.66 -6.12
CA VAL A 279 -7.39 -30.30 -7.06
C VAL A 279 -6.97 -29.36 -8.21
N GLY A 280 -7.89 -28.53 -8.71
CA GLY A 280 -7.63 -27.56 -9.78
C GLY A 280 -6.59 -26.50 -9.43
N MET A 281 -6.30 -26.29 -8.14
CA MET A 281 -5.37 -25.26 -7.68
C MET A 281 -3.91 -25.70 -7.70
N HIS A 282 -3.62 -27.00 -7.82
CA HIS A 282 -2.26 -27.53 -7.76
C HIS A 282 -1.31 -26.82 -8.74
N ASN A 283 -1.74 -26.66 -9.99
CA ASN A 283 -0.93 -26.02 -11.03
C ASN A 283 -0.86 -24.49 -10.91
N LEU A 284 -1.75 -23.88 -10.12
CA LEU A 284 -1.78 -22.45 -9.85
C LEU A 284 -0.80 -22.03 -8.75
N VAL A 285 -0.35 -22.96 -7.91
CA VAL A 285 0.74 -22.72 -6.96
C VAL A 285 2.05 -22.46 -7.72
N PRO A 286 2.78 -21.37 -7.43
CA PRO A 286 4.04 -21.06 -8.10
C PRO A 286 5.02 -22.24 -8.05
N SER A 287 5.70 -22.52 -9.16
CA SER A 287 6.61 -23.67 -9.27
C SER A 287 7.67 -23.72 -8.17
N ALA A 288 8.22 -22.56 -7.80
CA ALA A 288 9.20 -22.41 -6.73
C ALA A 288 8.66 -22.77 -5.32
N ASN A 289 7.34 -22.83 -5.16
CA ASN A 289 6.65 -23.09 -3.90
C ASN A 289 5.97 -24.47 -3.85
N ARG A 290 5.95 -25.24 -4.94
CA ARG A 290 5.28 -26.56 -4.95
C ARG A 290 5.88 -27.56 -3.96
N GLY A 291 7.16 -27.42 -3.61
CA GLY A 291 7.81 -28.23 -2.57
C GLY A 291 7.29 -27.97 -1.14
N GLN A 292 6.48 -26.92 -0.94
CA GLN A 292 5.84 -26.57 0.33
C GLN A 292 4.44 -27.14 0.47
N MET A 293 3.94 -27.80 -0.57
CA MET A 293 2.59 -28.35 -0.57
C MET A 293 2.51 -29.55 0.36
N VAL A 294 1.50 -29.57 1.21
CA VAL A 294 1.26 -30.65 2.18
C VAL A 294 -0.10 -31.31 1.94
N GLY A 295 -0.23 -32.57 2.37
CA GLY A 295 -1.50 -33.31 2.28
C GLY A 295 -1.90 -33.76 0.87
N GLN A 296 -0.92 -34.06 0.01
CA GLN A 296 -1.16 -34.67 -1.31
C GLN A 296 -1.67 -36.11 -1.19
#